data_AF-A0A2H3JSC1-F1
#
_entry.id   AF-A0A2H3JSC1-F1
#
_cell.length_a   1.000
_cell.length_b   1.000
_cell.length_c   1.000
_cell.angle_alpha   90.00
_cell.angle_beta   90.00
_cell.angle_gamma   90.00
#
_symmetry.space_group_name_H-M   'P 1'
#
loop_
_entity.id
_entity.type
_entity.pdbx_description
1 polymer ?
#
loop_
_entity_poly.entity_id
_entity_poly.type
_entity_poly.pdbx_seq_one_letter_code
_entity_poly.pdbx_strand_id
1 'polypeptide(L)'
;MFPTLARLSKASRRPMTTKRGNKDFYKGTRQAFLPGGHRTGAPGKHVVSGKAKYRLIDEKVRYFVAPAIEDIRNSPLRPYVDINFTLTEEQRKQVSTLDMAKPVPLA
;
A
#
# COMPACT_ATOMS: atom_id res chain seq x y z
N MET A 1 -34.31 -7.46 -5.18
CA MET A 1 -33.85 -8.48 -6.15
C MET A 1 -33.31 -9.67 -5.35
N PHE A 2 -34.10 -10.74 -5.24
CA PHE A 2 -33.67 -11.96 -4.55
C PHE A 2 -32.87 -12.85 -5.52
N PRO A 3 -31.59 -13.13 -5.22
CA PRO A 3 -30.72 -13.93 -6.10
C PRO A 3 -30.99 -15.41 -5.86
N THR A 4 -32.22 -15.88 -6.08
CA THR A 4 -32.59 -17.28 -5.82
C THR A 4 -32.67 -18.09 -7.11
N LEU A 5 -31.71 -19.01 -7.19
CA LEU A 5 -31.70 -20.24 -8.00
C LEU A 5 -31.67 -20.04 -9.51
N ALA A 6 -30.45 -19.84 -10.02
CA ALA A 6 -30.08 -20.26 -11.36
C ALA A 6 -30.40 -21.76 -11.49
N ARG A 7 -31.57 -22.08 -12.03
CA ARG A 7 -31.95 -23.42 -12.48
C ARG A 7 -31.04 -23.83 -13.64
N LEU A 8 -29.84 -24.27 -13.26
CA LEU A 8 -29.09 -25.38 -13.86
C LEU A 8 -28.81 -25.38 -15.37
N SER A 9 -28.46 -24.25 -16.01
CA SER A 9 -27.85 -24.34 -17.36
C SER A 9 -26.85 -23.26 -17.77
N LYS A 10 -26.56 -22.26 -16.91
CA LYS A 10 -25.75 -21.09 -17.30
C LYS A 10 -24.63 -20.78 -16.33
N ALA A 11 -23.63 -20.04 -16.82
CA ALA A 11 -22.50 -19.57 -16.03
C ALA A 11 -22.94 -18.70 -14.84
N SER A 12 -22.16 -18.75 -13.76
CA SER A 12 -22.43 -17.98 -12.53
C SER A 12 -22.42 -16.47 -12.78
N ARG A 13 -23.38 -15.74 -12.18
CA ARG A 13 -23.42 -14.27 -12.18
C ARG A 13 -22.46 -13.62 -11.16
N ARG A 14 -21.70 -14.41 -10.40
CA ARG A 14 -20.67 -13.88 -9.50
C ARG A 14 -19.58 -13.16 -10.31
N PRO A 15 -18.87 -12.18 -9.74
CA PRO A 15 -17.77 -11.51 -10.44
C PRO A 15 -16.77 -12.51 -11.01
N MET A 16 -16.41 -12.32 -12.27
CA MET A 16 -15.42 -13.16 -12.93
C MET A 16 -14.03 -12.82 -12.39
N THR A 17 -13.32 -13.85 -11.93
CA THR A 17 -11.94 -13.76 -11.43
C THR A 17 -11.01 -14.50 -12.39
N THR A 18 -9.70 -14.27 -12.28
CA THR A 18 -8.70 -14.95 -13.11
C THR A 18 -8.77 -16.47 -12.99
N LYS A 19 -9.27 -16.99 -11.86
CA LYS A 19 -9.49 -18.43 -11.63
C LYS A 19 -10.74 -18.99 -12.33
N ARG A 20 -11.57 -18.13 -12.92
CA ARG A 20 -12.83 -18.50 -13.59
C ARG A 20 -12.84 -18.17 -15.09
N GLY A 21 -11.94 -17.32 -15.56
CA GLY A 21 -11.69 -17.10 -16.98
C GLY A 21 -10.64 -18.09 -17.51
N ASN A 22 -10.62 -18.30 -18.83
CA ASN A 22 -9.62 -19.15 -19.50
C ASN A 22 -8.59 -18.25 -20.22
N LYS A 23 -8.03 -18.71 -21.35
CA LYS A 23 -7.11 -17.95 -22.20
C LYS A 23 -7.63 -16.53 -22.49
N ASP A 24 -6.71 -15.57 -22.50
CA ASP A 24 -6.95 -14.15 -22.80
C ASP A 24 -7.77 -13.37 -21.75
N PHE A 25 -8.11 -13.99 -20.61
CA PHE A 25 -8.68 -13.29 -19.46
C PHE A 25 -7.60 -12.97 -18.40
N TYR A 26 -7.00 -11.79 -18.49
CA TYR A 26 -6.05 -11.29 -17.49
C TYR A 26 -6.65 -10.17 -16.65
N LYS A 27 -6.54 -10.28 -15.32
CA LYS A 27 -6.91 -9.23 -14.37
C LYS A 27 -5.91 -9.16 -13.24
N GLY A 28 -5.25 -8.00 -13.10
CA GLY A 28 -4.28 -7.76 -12.04
C GLY A 28 -4.91 -7.55 -10.66
N THR A 29 -4.11 -7.71 -9.61
CA THR A 29 -4.51 -7.61 -8.19
C THR A 29 -4.20 -6.24 -7.56
N ARG A 30 -4.01 -5.19 -8.36
CA ARG A 30 -3.63 -3.85 -7.90
C ARG A 30 -2.30 -3.79 -7.14
N GLN A 31 -1.33 -4.66 -7.47
CA GLN A 31 0.02 -4.58 -6.90
C GLN A 31 0.68 -3.21 -7.10
N ALA A 32 0.36 -2.50 -8.17
CA ALA A 32 0.84 -1.15 -8.48
C ALA A 32 0.19 -0.01 -7.66
N PHE A 33 -0.42 -0.31 -6.52
CA PHE A 33 -1.04 0.68 -5.62
C PHE A 33 -0.36 0.64 -4.26
N LEU A 34 -0.29 1.81 -3.62
CA LEU A 34 0.07 1.90 -2.20
C LEU A 34 -1.12 1.46 -1.32
N PRO A 35 -0.85 0.92 -0.11
CA PRO A 35 -1.91 0.64 0.86
C PRO A 35 -2.72 1.92 1.12
N GLY A 36 -4.02 1.90 0.79
CA GLY A 36 -4.92 3.05 0.95
C GLY A 36 -4.63 4.27 0.04
N GLY A 37 -3.70 4.15 -0.91
CA GLY A 37 -3.14 5.31 -1.61
C GLY A 37 -3.23 5.28 -3.13
N HIS A 38 -2.45 6.17 -3.75
CA HIS A 38 -2.39 6.37 -5.18
C HIS A 38 -1.72 5.21 -5.93
N ARG A 39 -1.97 5.18 -7.24
CA ARG A 39 -1.36 4.23 -8.16
C ARG A 39 0.09 4.65 -8.45
N THR A 40 1.06 3.83 -8.04
CA THR A 40 2.50 4.06 -8.27
C THR A 40 2.99 3.51 -9.61
N GLY A 41 2.18 2.68 -10.29
CA GLY A 41 2.54 2.11 -11.58
C GLY A 41 3.26 0.77 -11.48
N ALA A 42 3.53 0.15 -12.63
CA ALA A 42 4.20 -1.16 -12.68
C ALA A 42 5.71 -1.00 -12.46
N PRO A 43 6.38 -1.95 -11.77
CA PRO A 43 7.81 -1.88 -11.46
C PRO A 43 8.72 -2.16 -12.68
N GLY A 44 8.15 -2.41 -13.85
CA GLY A 44 8.90 -2.80 -15.04
C GLY A 44 8.07 -2.72 -16.31
N LYS A 45 8.69 -3.13 -17.41
CA LYS A 45 8.11 -3.12 -18.75
C LYS A 45 8.20 -4.49 -19.43
N HIS A 46 7.15 -4.85 -20.16
CA HIS A 46 7.20 -5.99 -21.07
C HIS A 46 8.13 -5.66 -22.24
N VAL A 47 9.00 -6.60 -22.61
CA VAL A 47 9.96 -6.46 -23.71
C VAL A 47 9.58 -7.47 -24.80
N VAL A 48 9.32 -6.96 -25.99
CA VAL A 48 8.86 -7.77 -27.13
C VAL A 48 10.01 -8.63 -27.68
N SER A 49 11.19 -8.03 -27.82
CA SER A 49 12.38 -8.68 -28.38
C SER A 49 13.37 -9.15 -27.30
N GLY A 50 14.07 -10.25 -27.56
CA GLY A 50 15.06 -10.84 -26.64
C GLY A 50 14.54 -12.00 -25.77
N LYS A 51 15.47 -12.57 -24.98
CA LYS A 51 15.22 -13.75 -24.12
C LYS A 51 14.41 -13.41 -22.87
N ALA A 52 14.64 -12.25 -22.25
CA ALA A 52 13.88 -11.78 -21.09
C ALA A 52 12.65 -10.97 -21.54
N LYS A 53 11.44 -11.53 -21.35
CA LYS A 53 10.17 -10.92 -21.79
C LYS A 53 9.64 -9.83 -20.85
N TYR A 54 10.17 -9.71 -19.64
CA TYR A 54 9.87 -8.62 -18.72
C TYR A 54 11.15 -8.07 -18.12
N ARG A 55 11.31 -6.75 -18.14
CA ARG A 55 12.45 -6.05 -17.57
C ARG A 55 11.99 -5.23 -16.36
N LEU A 56 12.57 -5.54 -15.21
CA LEU A 56 12.39 -4.79 -13.98
C LEU A 56 13.23 -3.51 -14.02
N ILE A 57 12.68 -2.41 -13.52
CA ILE A 57 13.32 -1.09 -13.49
C ILE A 57 13.46 -0.73 -12.02
N ASP A 58 14.66 -0.82 -11.46
CA ASP A 58 14.90 -0.64 -10.02
C ASP A 58 14.37 0.70 -9.49
N GLU A 59 14.48 1.77 -10.27
CA GLU A 59 13.96 3.10 -9.93
C GLU A 59 12.44 3.13 -9.69
N LYS A 60 11.69 2.17 -10.25
CA LYS A 60 10.23 2.06 -10.07
C LYS A 60 9.85 1.04 -9.00
N VAL A 61 10.82 0.32 -8.45
CA VAL A 61 10.59 -0.61 -7.36
C VAL A 61 10.47 0.19 -6.08
N ARG A 62 9.48 -0.18 -5.27
CA ARG A 62 9.33 0.40 -3.94
C ARG A 62 10.39 -0.17 -3.02
N TYR A 63 11.07 0.71 -2.31
CA TYR A 63 11.93 0.36 -1.19
C TYR A 63 11.35 0.97 0.08
N PHE A 64 11.56 0.30 1.20
CA PHE A 64 11.12 0.77 2.51
C PHE A 64 12.36 1.22 3.26
N VAL A 65 12.38 2.49 3.67
CA VAL A 65 13.44 3.03 4.51
C VAL A 65 13.09 2.71 5.95
N ALA A 66 13.89 1.85 6.57
CA ALA A 66 13.80 1.56 7.99
C ALA A 66 15.07 2.07 8.69
N PRO A 67 14.95 2.68 9.88
CA PRO A 67 16.12 3.05 10.68
C PRO A 67 16.87 1.80 11.17
N ALA A 68 18.08 1.99 11.70
CA ALA A 68 18.87 0.89 12.24
C ALA A 68 18.12 0.22 13.41
N ILE A 69 18.27 -1.11 13.53
CA ILE A 69 17.56 -1.88 14.56
C ILE A 69 17.96 -1.45 15.97
N GLU A 70 19.20 -0.98 16.16
CA GLU A 70 19.69 -0.49 17.44
C GLU A 70 18.98 0.81 17.85
N ASP A 71 18.76 1.73 16.91
CA ASP A 71 18.01 2.97 17.17
C ASP A 71 16.57 2.67 17.59
N ILE A 72 15.94 1.68 16.94
CA ILE A 72 14.58 1.25 17.29
C ILE A 72 14.54 0.68 18.71
N ARG A 73 15.53 -0.14 19.08
CA ARG A 73 15.59 -0.79 20.41
C ARG A 73 15.97 0.16 21.53
N ASN A 74 16.84 1.12 21.25
CA ASN A 74 17.30 2.13 22.20
C ASN A 74 16.31 3.30 22.33
N SER A 75 15.30 3.38 21.46
CA SER A 75 14.26 4.38 21.55
C SER A 75 13.48 4.25 22.87
N PRO A 76 13.28 5.34 23.63
CA PRO A 76 12.45 5.32 24.82
C PRO A 76 10.94 5.21 24.50
N LEU A 77 10.56 5.40 23.22
CA LEU A 77 9.17 5.41 22.79
C LEU A 77 8.61 4.00 22.68
N ARG A 78 7.35 3.83 23.09
CA ARG A 78 6.58 2.60 22.96
C ARG A 78 5.36 2.81 22.08
N PRO A 79 4.77 1.74 21.50
CA PRO A 79 3.57 1.86 20.68
C PRO A 79 2.33 2.38 21.42
N TYR A 80 2.33 2.28 22.75
CA TYR A 80 1.22 2.69 23.62
C TYR A 80 1.72 3.61 24.73
N VAL A 81 0.82 4.47 25.19
CA VAL A 81 1.03 5.41 26.30
C VAL A 81 0.20 5.00 27.51
N ASP A 82 0.59 5.49 28.70
CA ASP A 82 -0.21 5.30 29.92
C ASP A 82 -1.52 6.09 29.83
N ILE A 83 -2.61 5.49 30.30
CA ILE A 83 -3.96 6.07 30.31
C ILE A 83 -4.04 7.24 31.30
N ASN A 84 -3.27 7.18 32.39
CA ASN A 84 -3.30 8.17 33.47
C ASN A 84 -2.40 9.39 33.19
N PHE A 85 -1.75 9.43 32.03
CA PHE A 85 -0.84 10.52 31.70
C PHE A 85 -1.59 11.70 31.06
N THR A 86 -1.46 12.88 31.67
CA THR A 86 -2.00 14.15 31.14
C THR A 86 -0.88 15.11 30.77
N LEU A 87 -0.92 15.62 29.53
CA LEU A 87 0.01 16.66 29.07
C LEU A 87 -0.21 17.96 29.84
N THR A 88 0.90 18.56 30.26
CA THR A 88 0.94 19.93 30.82
C THR A 88 0.57 20.97 29.75
N GLU A 89 0.12 22.16 30.15
CA GLU A 89 -0.27 23.21 29.21
C GLU A 89 0.87 23.65 28.28
N GLU A 90 2.10 23.69 28.80
CA GLU A 90 3.29 24.04 28.03
C GLU A 90 3.59 22.99 26.96
N GLN A 91 3.52 21.71 27.31
CA GLN A 91 3.71 20.61 26.36
C GLN A 91 2.62 20.60 25.28
N ARG A 92 1.37 20.93 25.62
CA ARG A 92 0.29 21.05 24.63
C ARG A 92 0.56 22.17 23.62
N LYS A 93 1.02 23.34 24.08
CA LYS A 93 1.38 24.46 23.20
C LYS A 93 2.55 24.12 22.27
N GLN A 94 3.52 23.34 22.75
CA GLN A 94 4.63 22.88 21.92
C GLN A 94 4.17 21.95 20.80
N VAL A 95 3.34 20.96 21.10
CA VAL A 95 2.79 20.03 20.09
C VAL A 95 1.98 20.78 19.04
N SER A 96 1.10 21.71 19.45
CA SER A 96 0.29 22.48 18.49
C SER A 96 1.12 23.37 17.55
N THR A 97 2.28 23.82 18.03
CA THR A 97 3.19 24.67 17.25
C THR A 97 3.99 23.84 16.23
N LEU A 98 4.40 22.62 16.59
CA LEU A 98 5.08 21.69 15.70
C LEU A 98 4.18 21.21 14.55
N ASP A 99 2.88 20.99 14.81
CA ASP A 99 1.90 20.64 13.77
C ASP A 99 1.66 21.78 12.74
N MET A 100 1.96 23.02 13.10
CA MET A 100 1.84 24.19 12.22
C MET A 100 3.07 24.42 11.33
N ALA A 101 4.21 23.80 11.65
CA ALA A 101 5.43 23.90 10.85
C ALA A 101 5.32 23.00 9.60
N LYS A 102 4.86 23.59 8.49
CA LYS A 102 4.79 22.93 7.18
C LYS A 102 6.13 22.28 6.81
N PRO A 103 6.12 21.10 6.15
CA PRO A 103 7.35 20.45 5.70
C PRO A 103 8.07 21.35 4.68
N VAL A 104 9.33 21.66 4.97
CA VAL A 104 10.24 22.36 4.05
C VAL A 104 10.39 21.49 2.79
N PRO A 105 10.14 22.02 1.58
CA PRO A 105 10.35 21.27 0.36
C PRO A 105 11.85 20.99 0.22
N LEU A 106 12.22 19.70 0.16
CA LEU A 106 13.55 19.28 -0.28
C LEU A 106 13.71 19.70 -1.74
N ALA A 107 14.69 20.58 -1.98
CA ALA A 107 15.09 21.06 -3.30
C ALA A 107 15.73 19.96 -4.16
#